data_AF-A0A9D5ET09-F1
#
_entry.id   AF-A0A9D5ET09-F1
#
_cell.length_a   1.000
_cell.length_b   1.000
_cell.length_c   1.000
_cell.angle_alpha   90.00
_cell.angle_beta   90.00
_cell.angle_gamma   90.00
#
_symmetry.space_group_name_H-M   'P 1'
#
loop_
_entity.id
_entity.type
_entity.pdbx_description
1 polymer ?
#
loop_
_entity_poly.entity_id
_entity_poly.type
_entity_poly.pdbx_seq_one_letter_code
_entity_poly.pdbx_strand_id
1 'polypeptide(L)'
;MKYEVRCECGKPFSVTGADAGTSLKCGCGRTVEVPPLHQLRTAAGQNVLSPALRVETLLLEGKLPGTRKCAVCTRETDGRSRVAVECARGILKDDGSSRDQIAAGCLFGLLFGGAVGLFGANRIMSGESANLKAVGQDVAFTLPLPVCEGCQPTVTKPTELRTALRHIPDYAALLDAHPDAKIVLLG
;
A
#
# COMPACT_ATOMS: atom_id res chain seq x y z
N MET A 1 8.58 -13.90 -16.01
CA MET A 1 8.42 -12.73 -16.90
C MET A 1 9.75 -12.45 -17.58
N LYS A 2 9.71 -11.91 -18.81
CA LYS A 2 10.88 -11.54 -19.59
C LYS A 2 10.88 -10.03 -19.81
N TYR A 3 12.06 -9.43 -19.80
CA TYR A 3 12.32 -8.02 -20.02
C TYR A 3 13.25 -7.88 -21.22
N GLU A 4 13.18 -6.76 -21.95
CA GLU A 4 14.10 -6.48 -23.05
C GLU A 4 15.17 -5.49 -22.63
N VAL A 5 16.43 -5.83 -22.91
CA VAL A 5 17.60 -4.96 -22.70
C VAL A 5 18.31 -4.81 -24.04
N ARG A 6 18.73 -3.59 -24.38
CA ARG A 6 19.48 -3.34 -25.62
C ARG A 6 20.97 -3.45 -25.36
N CYS A 7 21.64 -4.27 -26.15
CA CYS A 7 23.09 -4.25 -26.23
C CYS A 7 23.56 -3.05 -27.07
N GLU A 8 24.80 -2.61 -26.89
CA GLU A 8 25.47 -1.61 -27.74
C GLU A 8 25.52 -2.01 -29.22
N CYS A 9 25.40 -3.31 -29.54
CA CYS A 9 25.28 -3.77 -30.92
C CYS A 9 23.91 -3.46 -31.54
N GLY A 10 22.99 -2.84 -30.79
CA GLY A 10 21.65 -2.46 -31.21
C GLY A 10 20.61 -3.59 -31.15
N LYS A 11 21.04 -4.84 -30.91
CA LYS A 11 20.11 -5.98 -30.82
C LYS A 11 19.42 -6.03 -29.46
N PRO A 12 18.08 -6.17 -29.41
CA PRO A 12 17.38 -6.44 -28.17
C PRO A 12 17.70 -7.86 -27.69
N PHE A 13 17.93 -8.00 -26.40
CA PHE A 13 18.20 -9.25 -25.72
C PHE A 13 17.19 -9.44 -24.59
N SER A 14 16.62 -10.64 -24.51
CA SER A 14 15.58 -10.97 -23.53
C SER A 14 16.22 -11.49 -22.25
N VAL A 15 15.96 -10.84 -21.13
CA VAL A 15 16.43 -11.22 -19.79
C VAL A 15 15.26 -11.59 -18.89
N THR A 16 15.50 -12.36 -17.85
CA THR A 16 14.52 -12.63 -16.79
C THR A 16 14.77 -11.76 -15.58
N GLY A 17 13.83 -11.75 -14.63
CA GLY A 17 14.05 -11.04 -13.37
C GLY A 17 15.20 -11.63 -12.52
N ALA A 18 15.56 -12.89 -12.74
CA ALA A 18 16.70 -13.53 -12.05
C ALA A 18 18.05 -13.03 -12.56
N ASP A 19 18.08 -12.50 -13.79
CA ASP A 19 19.29 -11.97 -14.42
C ASP A 19 19.56 -10.50 -14.02
N ALA A 20 18.66 -9.89 -13.26
CA ALA A 20 18.74 -8.48 -12.93
C ALA A 20 19.97 -8.16 -12.06
N GLY A 21 20.73 -7.13 -12.44
CA GLY A 21 21.98 -6.78 -11.76
C GLY A 21 23.15 -7.71 -12.06
N THR A 22 23.00 -8.66 -12.99
CA THR A 22 24.07 -9.55 -13.44
C THR A 22 24.68 -9.09 -14.77
N SER A 23 25.76 -9.75 -15.21
CA SER A 23 26.37 -9.50 -16.51
C SER A 23 26.16 -10.71 -17.43
N LEU A 24 25.57 -10.50 -18.61
CA LEU A 24 25.29 -11.55 -19.58
C LEU A 24 26.03 -11.32 -20.90
N LYS A 25 26.45 -12.40 -21.56
CA LYS A 25 27.06 -12.30 -22.90
C LYS A 25 25.99 -12.15 -23.98
N CYS A 26 26.06 -11.07 -24.74
CA CYS A 26 25.27 -10.89 -25.95
C CYS A 26 25.80 -11.79 -27.08
N GLY A 27 24.92 -12.16 -28.03
CA GLY A 27 25.31 -12.91 -29.23
C GLY A 27 26.32 -12.19 -30.14
N CYS A 28 26.59 -10.90 -29.92
CA CYS A 28 27.69 -10.17 -30.56
C CYS A 28 29.07 -10.41 -29.91
N GLY A 29 29.14 -11.19 -28.83
CA GLY A 29 30.36 -11.49 -28.07
C GLY A 29 30.69 -10.54 -26.94
N ARG A 30 29.96 -9.42 -26.80
CA ARG A 30 30.16 -8.44 -25.70
C ARG A 30 29.40 -8.85 -24.44
N THR A 31 29.94 -8.48 -23.29
CA THR A 31 29.25 -8.57 -22.00
C THR A 31 28.35 -7.35 -21.83
N VAL A 32 27.09 -7.57 -21.47
CA VAL A 32 26.08 -6.55 -21.21
C VAL A 32 25.73 -6.62 -19.74
N GLU A 33 25.84 -5.50 -19.03
CA GLU A 33 25.32 -5.37 -17.67
C GLU A 33 23.80 -5.26 -17.73
N VAL A 34 23.13 -6.21 -17.09
CA VAL A 34 21.68 -6.23 -16.97
C VAL A 34 21.30 -5.24 -15.86
N PRO A 35 20.44 -4.25 -16.15
CA PRO A 35 19.96 -3.33 -15.13
C PRO A 35 19.33 -4.04 -13.93
N PRO A 36 19.35 -3.42 -12.74
CA PRO A 36 18.69 -3.98 -11.56
C PRO A 36 17.17 -4.10 -11.77
N LEU A 37 16.53 -5.01 -11.02
CA LEU A 37 15.16 -5.46 -11.29
C LEU A 37 14.14 -4.31 -11.29
N HIS A 38 14.37 -3.28 -10.46
CA HIS A 38 13.52 -2.10 -10.42
C HIS A 38 13.52 -1.35 -11.75
N GLN A 39 14.68 -1.18 -12.41
CA GLN A 39 14.78 -0.52 -13.71
C GLN A 39 14.14 -1.35 -14.82
N LEU A 40 14.30 -2.68 -14.79
CA LEU A 40 13.63 -3.58 -15.74
C LEU A 40 12.11 -3.50 -15.63
N ARG A 41 11.58 -3.46 -14.41
CA ARG A 41 10.15 -3.27 -14.15
C ARG A 41 9.68 -1.92 -14.66
N THR A 42 10.39 -0.83 -14.33
CA THR A 42 10.07 0.51 -14.83
C THR A 42 10.09 0.57 -16.36
N ALA A 43 11.11 -0.01 -17.01
CA ALA A 43 11.23 -0.06 -18.47
C ALA A 43 10.10 -0.87 -19.12
N ALA A 44 9.57 -1.88 -18.43
CA ALA A 44 8.39 -2.64 -18.83
C ALA A 44 7.05 -1.97 -18.45
N GLY A 45 7.06 -0.72 -17.98
CA GLY A 45 5.86 0.00 -17.54
C GLY A 45 5.25 -0.54 -16.24
N GLN A 46 5.95 -1.45 -15.55
CA GLN A 46 5.54 -1.97 -14.25
C GLN A 46 5.99 -0.97 -13.19
N ASN A 47 5.10 -0.06 -12.82
CA ASN A 47 5.33 0.91 -11.75
C ASN A 47 5.79 0.18 -10.47
N VAL A 48 6.99 0.53 -9.99
CA VAL A 48 7.64 -0.13 -8.85
C VAL A 48 7.04 0.31 -7.52
N LEU A 49 6.43 1.50 -7.48
CA LEU A 49 5.81 2.06 -6.27
C LEU A 49 4.35 1.65 -6.17
N SER A 50 3.91 1.33 -4.94
CA SER A 50 2.49 1.17 -4.66
C SER A 50 1.75 2.49 -4.95
N PRO A 51 0.49 2.45 -5.42
CA PRO A 51 -0.28 3.67 -5.67
C PRO A 51 -0.35 4.59 -4.45
N ALA A 52 -0.46 4.00 -3.26
CA ALA A 52 -0.38 4.68 -1.97
C ALA A 52 0.92 5.50 -1.80
N LEU A 53 2.08 4.86 -1.94
CA LEU A 53 3.38 5.53 -1.79
C LEU A 53 3.58 6.63 -2.85
N ARG A 54 3.06 6.44 -4.06
CA ARG A 54 3.14 7.44 -5.11
C ARG A 54 2.32 8.69 -4.77
N VAL A 55 1.09 8.51 -4.31
CA VAL A 55 0.24 9.63 -3.87
C VAL A 55 0.85 10.32 -2.66
N GLU A 56 1.35 9.57 -1.69
CA GLU A 56 2.05 10.12 -0.52
C GLU A 56 3.26 10.96 -0.91
N THR A 57 4.11 10.45 -1.81
CA THR A 57 5.28 11.19 -2.31
C THR A 57 4.87 12.50 -2.99
N LEU A 58 3.83 12.47 -3.84
CA LEU A 58 3.32 13.68 -4.50
C LEU A 58 2.83 14.72 -3.47
N LEU A 59 2.08 14.28 -2.45
CA LEU A 59 1.60 15.16 -1.39
C LEU A 59 2.75 15.76 -0.56
N LEU A 60 3.78 14.97 -0.24
CA LEU A 60 4.97 15.44 0.46
C LEU A 60 5.77 16.46 -0.37
N GLU A 61 5.83 16.29 -1.69
CA GLU A 61 6.44 17.25 -2.61
C GLU A 61 5.59 18.51 -2.85
N GLY A 62 4.40 18.59 -2.24
CA GLY A 62 3.43 19.66 -2.47
C GLY A 62 2.88 19.67 -3.91
N LYS A 63 3.08 18.60 -4.66
CA LYS A 63 2.58 18.44 -6.03
C LYS A 63 1.20 17.81 -6.00
N LEU A 64 0.32 18.34 -6.84
CA LEU A 64 -1.04 17.82 -6.96
C LEU A 64 -1.09 16.75 -8.03
N PRO A 65 -1.59 15.55 -7.72
CA PRO A 65 -1.89 14.55 -8.74
C PRO A 65 -2.95 15.10 -9.71
N GLY A 66 -2.63 15.12 -11.00
CA GLY A 66 -3.56 15.51 -12.06
C GLY A 66 -3.34 16.90 -12.68
N THR A 67 -4.43 17.51 -13.14
CA THR A 67 -4.42 18.74 -13.95
C THR A 67 -5.19 19.86 -13.26
N ARG A 68 -5.03 21.13 -13.68
CA ARG A 68 -5.83 22.28 -13.19
C ARG A 68 -7.29 22.28 -13.69
N LYS A 69 -7.80 21.14 -14.12
CA LYS A 69 -9.15 20.99 -14.65
C LYS A 69 -10.08 20.43 -13.59
N CYS A 70 -11.29 20.93 -13.54
CA CYS A 70 -12.32 20.44 -12.65
C CYS A 70 -12.60 18.96 -12.92
N ALA A 71 -12.55 18.14 -11.89
CA ALA A 71 -12.81 16.69 -11.97
C ALA A 71 -14.25 16.34 -12.41
N VAL A 72 -15.17 17.31 -12.43
CA VAL A 72 -16.57 17.12 -12.82
C VAL A 72 -16.85 17.72 -14.19
N CYS A 73 -16.60 19.02 -14.39
CA CYS A 73 -16.94 19.71 -15.64
C CYS A 73 -15.76 19.92 -16.60
N THR A 74 -14.55 19.51 -16.23
CA THR A 74 -13.29 19.61 -17.02
C THR A 74 -12.80 21.02 -17.37
N ARG A 75 -13.53 22.08 -16.97
CA ARG A 75 -13.07 23.47 -17.09
C ARG A 75 -11.88 23.75 -16.20
N GLU A 76 -11.01 24.67 -16.59
CA GLU A 76 -9.91 25.12 -15.73
C GLU A 76 -10.47 25.74 -14.44
N THR A 77 -9.89 25.36 -13.31
CA THR A 77 -10.33 25.80 -11.99
C THR A 77 -9.15 25.84 -11.03
N ASP A 78 -9.15 26.87 -10.19
CA ASP A 78 -8.28 26.95 -9.02
C ASP A 78 -8.97 26.48 -7.73
N GLY A 79 -10.28 26.26 -7.78
CA GLY A 79 -11.06 25.71 -6.68
C GLY A 79 -10.61 24.29 -6.32
N ARG A 80 -10.45 24.04 -5.01
CA ARG A 80 -9.99 22.77 -4.45
C ARG A 80 -10.84 22.39 -3.24
N SER A 81 -11.37 21.17 -3.28
CA SER A 81 -12.04 20.54 -2.15
C SER A 81 -11.11 19.50 -1.53
N ARG A 82 -11.09 19.39 -0.20
CA ARG A 82 -10.32 18.35 0.49
C ARG A 82 -11.19 17.12 0.70
N VAL A 83 -10.69 15.95 0.35
CA VAL A 83 -11.42 14.69 0.46
C VAL A 83 -10.57 13.72 1.28
N ALA A 84 -11.11 13.18 2.37
CA ALA A 84 -10.48 12.09 3.10
C ALA A 84 -10.84 10.75 2.44
N VAL A 85 -9.83 9.93 2.17
CA VAL A 85 -9.98 8.55 1.72
C VAL A 85 -9.39 7.65 2.79
N GLU A 86 -10.25 6.91 3.48
CA GLU A 86 -9.89 5.92 4.49
C GLU A 86 -9.81 4.55 3.82
N CYS A 87 -8.60 4.04 3.62
CA CYS A 87 -8.39 2.67 3.15
C CYS A 87 -8.63 1.69 4.31
N ALA A 88 -9.27 0.56 4.04
CA ALA A 88 -9.72 -0.38 5.07
C ALA A 88 -8.59 -0.81 6.03
N ARG A 89 -8.95 -0.92 7.31
CA ARG A 89 -8.09 -1.35 8.42
C ARG A 89 -7.52 -2.74 8.18
N GLY A 90 -6.26 -2.96 8.55
CA GLY A 90 -5.70 -4.31 8.62
C GLY A 90 -6.59 -5.19 9.50
N ILE A 91 -7.22 -6.20 8.91
CA ILE A 91 -7.96 -7.19 9.68
C ILE A 91 -6.91 -7.96 10.48
N LEU A 92 -6.89 -7.77 11.80
CA LEU A 92 -6.12 -8.62 12.70
C LEU A 92 -6.65 -10.04 12.52
N LYS A 93 -5.90 -10.86 11.79
CA LYS A 93 -6.15 -12.28 11.76
C LYS A 93 -5.68 -12.80 13.11
N ASP A 94 -6.64 -13.09 13.97
CA ASP A 94 -6.40 -13.75 15.24
C ASP A 94 -5.89 -15.16 14.88
N ASP A 95 -4.58 -15.36 15.03
CA ASP A 95 -3.96 -16.66 14.84
C ASP A 95 -4.43 -17.55 15.99
N GLY A 96 -5.62 -18.13 15.83
CA GLY A 96 -6.24 -19.04 16.78
C GLY A 96 -5.36 -20.28 16.97
N SER A 97 -4.40 -20.18 17.87
CA SER A 97 -3.56 -21.29 18.34
C SER A 97 -2.88 -20.86 19.62
N SER A 98 -3.54 -21.11 20.77
CA SER A 98 -2.90 -21.32 22.09
C SER A 98 -3.91 -21.43 23.25
N ARG A 99 -5.23 -21.46 22.99
CA ARG A 99 -6.21 -21.65 24.07
C ARG A 99 -6.26 -23.08 24.64
N ASP A 100 -5.70 -24.07 23.94
CA ASP A 100 -5.63 -25.46 24.42
C ASP A 100 -4.39 -25.77 25.29
N GLN A 101 -3.37 -24.91 25.35
CA GLN A 101 -2.18 -25.17 26.18
C GLN A 101 -2.32 -24.71 27.64
N ILE A 102 -3.26 -23.81 27.94
CA ILE A 102 -3.44 -23.30 29.31
C ILE A 102 -4.23 -24.30 30.19
N ALA A 103 -5.07 -25.13 29.59
CA ALA A 103 -5.82 -26.16 30.33
C ALA A 103 -4.92 -27.33 30.80
N ALA A 104 -3.86 -27.66 30.06
CA ALA A 104 -2.95 -28.74 30.44
C ALA A 104 -1.95 -28.36 31.56
N GLY A 105 -1.61 -27.07 31.69
CA GLY A 105 -0.70 -26.57 32.72
C GLY A 105 -1.29 -26.53 34.14
N CYS A 106 -2.61 -26.38 34.26
CA CYS A 106 -3.27 -26.30 35.58
C CYS A 106 -3.40 -27.65 36.29
N LEU A 107 -3.42 -28.78 35.57
CA LEU A 107 -3.53 -30.09 36.22
C LEU A 107 -2.21 -30.55 36.86
N PHE A 108 -1.06 -30.16 36.30
CA PHE A 108 0.26 -30.52 36.86
C PHE A 108 0.67 -29.67 38.07
N GLY A 109 0.17 -28.44 38.19
CA GLY A 109 0.47 -27.55 39.33
C GLY A 109 -0.19 -27.96 40.65
N LEU A 110 -1.29 -28.71 40.60
CA LEU A 110 -2.05 -29.12 41.78
C LEU A 110 -1.51 -30.38 42.49
N LEU A 111 -0.73 -31.22 41.80
CA LEU A 111 -0.25 -32.49 42.38
C LEU A 111 1.16 -32.42 42.98
N PHE A 112 1.99 -31.40 42.68
CA PHE A 112 3.42 -31.43 43.02
C PHE A 112 4.05 -30.18 43.67
N GLY A 113 3.32 -29.11 44.02
CA GLY A 113 4.03 -27.90 44.47
C GLY A 113 3.24 -26.84 45.21
N GLY A 114 2.65 -27.18 46.36
CA GLY A 114 1.98 -26.27 47.29
C GLY A 114 2.86 -25.16 47.93
N ALA A 115 4.06 -24.90 47.42
CA ALA A 115 4.92 -23.81 47.89
C ALA A 115 5.54 -22.93 46.78
N VAL A 116 5.42 -23.30 45.49
CA VAL A 116 5.96 -22.47 44.38
C VAL A 116 4.87 -21.70 43.63
N GLY A 117 3.59 -22.06 43.83
CA GLY A 117 2.44 -21.38 43.19
C GLY A 117 2.24 -19.91 43.59
N LEU A 118 2.69 -19.51 44.78
CA LEU A 118 2.51 -18.14 45.28
C LEU A 118 3.50 -17.13 44.68
N PHE A 119 4.66 -17.57 44.16
CA PHE A 119 5.56 -16.70 43.39
C PHE A 119 5.28 -16.72 41.88
N GLY A 120 4.63 -17.77 41.37
CA GLY A 120 4.21 -17.85 39.96
C GLY A 120 2.93 -17.05 39.66
N ALA A 121 2.00 -16.95 40.61
CA ALA A 121 0.71 -16.29 40.40
C ALA A 121 0.82 -14.76 40.19
N ASN A 122 1.81 -14.10 40.79
CA ASN A 122 2.03 -12.66 40.57
C ASN A 122 2.75 -12.32 39.26
N ARG A 123 3.26 -13.32 38.52
CA ARG A 123 3.88 -13.10 37.20
C ARG A 123 2.91 -13.32 36.02
N ILE A 124 1.71 -13.83 36.29
CA ILE A 124 0.67 -14.09 35.27
C ILE A 124 -0.29 -12.88 35.12
N MET A 125 -0.06 -11.77 35.85
CA MET A 125 -0.77 -10.49 35.66
C MET A 125 0.02 -9.44 34.89
N SER A 126 1.14 -9.80 34.27
CA SER A 126 1.67 -9.03 33.14
C SER A 126 1.24 -9.76 31.88
N GLY A 127 0.05 -9.40 31.40
CA GLY A 127 -0.44 -9.81 30.10
C GLY A 127 0.58 -9.42 29.05
N GLU A 128 1.44 -10.37 28.72
CA GLU A 128 2.30 -10.38 27.57
C GLU A 128 1.38 -10.05 26.41
N SER A 129 1.52 -8.83 25.90
CA SER A 129 0.86 -8.40 24.68
C SER A 129 1.30 -9.40 23.62
N ALA A 130 0.46 -10.42 23.41
CA ALA A 130 0.60 -11.37 22.33
C ALA A 130 0.94 -10.54 21.12
N ASN A 131 2.05 -10.93 20.49
CA ASN A 131 2.73 -10.26 19.41
C ASN A 131 1.76 -10.19 18.21
N LEU A 132 0.76 -9.30 18.30
CA LEU A 132 -0.14 -8.93 17.24
C LEU A 132 0.74 -8.15 16.28
N LYS A 133 1.34 -8.87 15.33
CA LYS A 133 1.88 -8.29 14.12
C LYS A 133 0.70 -7.60 13.44
N ALA A 134 0.55 -6.31 13.69
CA ALA A 134 -0.33 -5.43 12.95
C ALA A 134 0.18 -5.37 11.51
N VAL A 135 -0.26 -6.32 10.68
CA VAL A 135 -0.03 -6.28 9.24
C VAL A 135 -1.20 -5.52 8.63
N GLY A 136 -1.07 -4.20 8.62
CA GLY A 136 -2.00 -3.28 7.99
C GLY A 136 -2.01 -1.95 8.71
N GLN A 137 -1.30 -0.97 8.17
CA GLN A 137 -1.44 0.42 8.61
C GLN A 137 -2.84 0.91 8.21
N ASP A 138 -3.57 1.53 9.14
CA ASP A 138 -4.74 2.33 8.82
C ASP A 138 -4.27 3.51 7.98
N VAL A 139 -4.41 3.43 6.65
CA VAL A 139 -3.93 4.49 5.76
C VAL A 139 -5.10 5.40 5.38
N ALA A 140 -5.14 6.57 6.02
CA ALA A 140 -6.06 7.64 5.64
C ALA A 140 -5.30 8.72 4.87
N PHE A 141 -5.77 9.05 3.68
CA PHE A 141 -5.19 10.10 2.83
C PHE A 141 -6.10 11.31 2.77
N THR A 142 -5.54 12.50 2.92
CA THR A 142 -6.25 13.75 2.59
C THR A 142 -5.88 14.17 1.18
N LEU A 143 -6.81 13.97 0.24
CA LEU A 143 -6.61 14.21 -1.18
C LEU A 143 -7.26 15.53 -1.62
N PRO A 144 -6.51 16.42 -2.28
CA PRO A 144 -7.06 17.59 -2.93
C PRO A 144 -7.78 17.22 -4.24
N LEU A 145 -9.06 17.54 -4.34
CA LEU A 145 -9.88 17.34 -5.53
C LEU A 145 -10.11 18.70 -6.23
N PRO A 146 -9.67 18.90 -7.49
CA PRO A 146 -9.93 20.12 -8.24
C PRO A 146 -11.39 20.19 -8.63
N VAL A 147 -12.14 21.12 -8.04
CA VAL A 147 -13.58 21.31 -8.29
C VAL A 147 -13.86 22.80 -8.32
N CYS A 148 -14.56 23.28 -9.36
CA CYS A 148 -14.99 24.67 -9.40
C CYS A 148 -16.18 24.91 -8.45
N GLU A 149 -16.37 26.16 -8.04
CA GLU A 149 -17.43 26.57 -7.10
C GLU A 149 -18.82 26.10 -7.55
N GLY A 150 -19.11 26.15 -8.85
CA GLY A 150 -20.39 25.68 -9.40
C GLY A 150 -20.60 24.17 -9.35
N CYS A 151 -19.53 23.37 -9.31
CA CYS A 151 -19.61 21.90 -9.21
C CYS A 151 -19.46 21.39 -7.78
N GLN A 152 -18.98 22.21 -6.84
CA GLN A 152 -18.84 21.86 -5.44
C GLN A 152 -20.12 21.27 -4.80
N PRO A 153 -21.34 21.84 -5.00
CA PRO A 153 -22.55 21.24 -4.44
C PRO A 153 -22.89 19.86 -5.05
N THR A 154 -22.39 19.56 -6.25
CA THR A 154 -22.61 18.28 -6.94
C THR A 154 -21.68 17.17 -6.48
N VAL A 155 -20.64 17.46 -5.68
CA VAL A 155 -19.71 16.46 -5.14
C VAL A 155 -19.86 16.34 -3.63
N THR A 156 -21.12 16.22 -3.19
CA THR A 156 -21.45 16.05 -1.77
C THR A 156 -21.59 14.58 -1.41
N LYS A 157 -22.08 13.75 -2.34
CA LYS A 157 -22.33 12.33 -2.07
C LYS A 157 -21.05 11.50 -2.26
N PRO A 158 -20.84 10.43 -1.46
CA PRO A 158 -19.66 9.56 -1.58
C PRO A 158 -19.49 8.93 -2.97
N THR A 159 -20.58 8.61 -3.65
CA THR A 159 -20.57 8.04 -5.01
C THR A 159 -20.07 9.04 -6.05
N GLU A 160 -20.52 10.29 -5.96
CA GLU A 160 -20.09 11.39 -6.84
C GLU A 160 -18.62 11.72 -6.60
N LEU A 161 -18.18 11.76 -5.33
CA LEU A 161 -16.77 11.94 -4.95
C LEU A 161 -15.87 10.83 -5.50
N ARG A 162 -16.29 9.57 -5.37
CA ARG A 162 -15.55 8.42 -5.92
C ARG A 162 -15.41 8.54 -7.44
N THR A 163 -16.48 8.90 -8.14
CA THR A 163 -16.45 9.11 -9.60
C THR A 163 -15.51 10.26 -9.97
N ALA A 164 -15.58 11.39 -9.27
CA ALA A 164 -14.71 12.54 -9.52
C ALA A 164 -13.23 12.19 -9.27
N LEU A 165 -12.91 11.49 -8.17
CA LEU A 165 -11.55 11.03 -7.88
C LEU A 165 -11.01 10.10 -8.98
N ARG A 166 -11.84 9.22 -9.54
CA ARG A 166 -11.45 8.32 -10.64
C ARG A 166 -11.05 9.03 -11.94
N HIS A 167 -11.39 10.32 -12.12
CA HIS A 167 -10.92 11.09 -13.28
C HIS A 167 -9.42 11.43 -13.20
N ILE A 168 -8.80 11.31 -12.02
CA ILE A 168 -7.38 11.54 -11.81
C ILE A 168 -6.68 10.17 -11.77
N PRO A 169 -5.77 9.85 -12.71
CA PRO A 169 -5.18 8.51 -12.85
C PRO A 169 -4.53 7.97 -11.57
N ASP A 170 -3.89 8.85 -10.79
CA ASP A 170 -3.21 8.46 -9.56
C ASP A 170 -4.19 8.06 -8.46
N TYR A 171 -5.33 8.75 -8.36
CA TYR A 171 -6.40 8.43 -7.42
C TYR A 171 -7.22 7.23 -7.88
N ALA A 172 -7.44 7.05 -9.18
CA ALA A 172 -8.05 5.86 -9.72
C ALA A 172 -7.27 4.60 -9.30
N ALA A 173 -5.94 4.62 -9.49
CA ALA A 173 -5.07 3.52 -9.08
C ALA A 173 -5.10 3.25 -7.56
N LEU A 174 -5.24 4.31 -6.74
CA LEU A 174 -5.41 4.15 -5.29
C LEU A 174 -6.74 3.48 -4.95
N LEU A 175 -7.83 3.89 -5.59
CA LEU A 175 -9.16 3.33 -5.37
C LEU A 175 -9.30 1.90 -5.92
N ASP A 176 -8.58 1.57 -6.97
CA ASP A 176 -8.53 0.20 -7.51
C ASP A 176 -7.74 -0.74 -6.58
N ALA A 177 -6.70 -0.23 -5.91
CA ALA A 177 -5.99 -0.97 -4.87
C ALA A 177 -6.82 -1.14 -3.58
N HIS A 178 -7.77 -0.24 -3.33
CA HIS A 178 -8.61 -0.22 -2.13
C HIS A 178 -10.10 -0.03 -2.48
N PRO A 179 -10.79 -1.06 -3.02
CA PRO A 179 -12.18 -0.96 -3.47
C PRO A 179 -13.17 -0.62 -2.35
N ASP A 180 -12.84 -1.02 -1.12
CA ASP A 180 -13.66 -0.79 0.07
C ASP A 180 -13.33 0.53 0.79
N ALA A 181 -12.50 1.39 0.18
CA ALA A 181 -12.12 2.67 0.80
C ALA A 181 -13.33 3.58 1.01
N LYS A 182 -13.46 4.09 2.23
CA LYS A 182 -14.50 5.06 2.60
C LYS A 182 -14.04 6.47 2.23
N ILE A 183 -14.91 7.24 1.61
CA ILE A 183 -14.60 8.56 1.06
C ILE A 183 -15.50 9.59 1.73
N VAL A 184 -14.89 10.63 2.30
CA VAL A 184 -15.58 11.69 3.05
C VAL A 184 -15.07 13.06 2.59
N LEU A 185 -15.98 13.99 2.32
CA LEU A 185 -15.61 15.38 2.03
C LEU A 185 -15.23 16.09 3.34
N LEU A 186 -14.07 16.76 3.35
CA LEU A 186 -13.64 17.60 4.46
C LEU A 186 -14.04 19.05 4.15
N GLY A 187 -15.02 19.55 4.90
CA GLY A 187 -15.51 20.94 4.85
C GLY A 187 -14.49 21.94 5.38
#